data_AF-A0A9N9ECU2-F1
#
_entry.id   AF-A0A9N9ECU2-F1
#
_cell.length_a   1.000
_cell.length_b   1.000
_cell.length_c   1.000
_cell.angle_alpha   90.00
_cell.angle_beta   90.00
_cell.angle_gamma   90.00
#
_symmetry.space_group_name_H-M   'P 1'
#
loop_
_entity.id
_entity.type
_entity.pdbx_description
1 polymer ?
#
loop_
_entity_poly.entity_id
_entity_poly.type
_entity_poly.pdbx_seq_one_letter_code
_entity_poly.pdbx_strand_id
1 'polypeptide(L)' 'MSSKRESKDQNIRTANPRQKMSAKEMRDELLRYGHEGKINLDNISKESIISNWITTFSRKWKQSMTLRNMKEAENA' A
#
# COMPACT_ATOMS: atom_id res chain seq x y z
N MET A 1 30.46 -22.72 15.11
CA MET A 1 30.06 -21.83 14.01
C MET A 1 28.79 -22.39 13.38
N SER A 2 27.64 -21.75 13.56
CA SER A 2 26.38 -22.24 13.00
C SER A 2 25.44 -21.09 12.64
N SER A 3 25.15 -21.03 11.34
CA SER A 3 23.81 -20.92 10.75
C SER A 3 22.89 -19.80 11.22
N LYS A 4 22.68 -18.81 10.34
CA LYS A 4 21.35 -18.55 9.80
C LYS A 4 21.42 -17.72 8.52
N ARG A 5 21.23 -18.40 7.38
CA ARG A 5 20.42 -17.94 6.24
C ARG A 5 20.46 -16.43 5.98
N GLU A 6 21.58 -15.95 5.47
CA GLU A 6 21.54 -14.84 4.54
C GLU A 6 20.81 -15.31 3.27
N SER A 7 19.93 -14.46 2.75
CA SER A 7 19.01 -14.72 1.63
C SER A 7 17.62 -15.24 2.04
N LYS A 8 16.76 -14.32 2.46
CA LYS A 8 15.44 -14.16 1.85
C LYS A 8 14.84 -12.80 2.24
N ASP A 9 14.23 -12.20 1.22
CA ASP A 9 13.45 -10.98 1.23
C ASP A 9 14.25 -9.67 1.33
N GLN A 10 14.61 -9.18 0.14
CA GLN A 10 14.65 -7.76 -0.13
C GLN A 10 13.45 -7.11 0.54
N ASN A 11 13.70 -6.41 1.65
CA ASN A 11 12.74 -5.57 2.32
C ASN A 11 12.41 -4.43 1.34
N ILE A 12 11.42 -4.65 0.47
CA ILE A 12 10.70 -3.59 -0.22
C ILE A 12 10.25 -2.68 0.91
N ARG A 13 11.02 -1.62 1.15
CA ARG A 13 10.93 -0.62 2.22
C ARG A 13 9.50 -0.52 2.70
N THR A 14 9.10 -1.42 3.60
CA THR A 14 7.70 -1.51 4.00
C THR A 14 7.52 -0.28 4.85
N ALA A 15 6.80 0.72 4.33
CA ALA A 15 6.47 1.92 5.08
C ALA A 15 6.10 1.48 6.50
N ASN A 16 6.80 2.06 7.49
CA ASN A 16 6.67 1.67 8.88
C ASN A 16 5.18 1.48 9.18
N PRO A 17 4.73 0.34 9.71
CA PRO A 17 3.30 0.12 9.96
C PRO A 17 2.66 1.24 10.76
N ARG A 18 3.45 1.94 11.60
CA ARG A 18 3.06 3.13 12.37
C ARG A 18 2.84 4.40 11.54
N GLN A 19 3.28 4.40 10.29
CA GLN A 19 3.11 5.48 9.31
C GLN A 19 2.05 5.14 8.26
N LYS A 20 1.36 4.00 8.36
CA LYS A 20 0.28 3.66 7.45
C LYS A 20 -1.00 4.35 7.90
N MET A 21 -1.65 5.01 6.95
CA MET A 21 -2.95 5.63 7.15
C MET A 21 -4.06 4.67 6.72
N SER A 22 -5.07 4.48 7.57
CA SER A 22 -6.29 3.75 7.23
C SER A 22 -7.14 4.52 6.22
N ALA A 23 -8.11 3.84 5.60
CA ALA A 23 -9.04 4.49 4.67
C ALA A 23 -9.84 5.62 5.35
N LYS A 24 -10.19 5.43 6.63
CA LYS A 24 -10.84 6.44 7.45
C LYS A 24 -9.96 7.65 7.68
N GLU A 25 -8.74 7.44 8.18
CA GLU A 25 -7.78 8.53 8.42
C GLU A 25 -7.45 9.28 7.11
N MET A 26 -7.33 8.57 5.98
CA MET A 26 -7.18 9.19 4.66
C MET A 26 -8.34 10.12 4.33
N ARG A 27 -9.57 9.65 4.55
CA ARG A 27 -10.76 10.45 4.31
C ARG A 27 -10.83 11.65 5.25
N ASP A 28 -10.49 11.48 6.53
CA ASP A 28 -10.54 12.55 7.52
C ASP A 28 -9.51 13.65 7.19
N GLU A 29 -8.31 13.28 6.73
CA GLU A 29 -7.32 14.23 6.25
C GLU A 29 -7.77 14.98 4.99
N LEU A 30 -8.40 14.29 4.03
CA LEU A 30 -8.99 14.92 2.85
C LEU A 30 -10.11 15.90 3.24
N LEU A 31 -10.98 15.53 4.18
CA LEU A 31 -12.03 16.41 4.68
C LEU A 31 -11.46 17.65 5.35
N ARG A 32 -10.39 17.52 6.14
CA ARG A 32 -9.67 18.65 6.72
C ARG A 32 -9.22 19.63 5.64
N TYR A 33 -8.61 19.14 4.56
CA TYR A 33 -8.24 19.98 3.41
C TYR A 33 -9.44 20.58 2.67
N GLY A 34 -10.56 19.86 2.61
CA GLY A 34 -11.82 20.36 2.08
C GLY A 34 -12.37 21.54 2.88
N HIS A 35 -12.36 21.43 4.21
CA HIS A 35 -12.78 22.51 5.10
C HIS A 35 -11.83 23.71 5.10
N GLU A 36 -10.54 23.49 4.84
CA GLU A 36 -9.55 24.55 4.63
C GLU A 36 -9.66 25.22 3.24
N GLY A 37 -10.58 24.76 2.38
CA GLY A 37 -10.77 25.29 1.02
C GLY A 37 -9.67 24.92 0.03
N LYS A 38 -8.78 23.97 0.39
CA LYS A 38 -7.68 23.50 -0.48
C LYS A 38 -8.16 22.57 -1.58
N ILE A 39 -9.25 21.83 -1.32
CA ILE A 39 -9.92 20.97 -2.29
C ILE A 39 -11.43 21.13 -2.19
N ASN A 40 -12.16 20.83 -3.26
CA ASN A 40 -13.62 20.80 -3.20
C ASN A 40 -14.08 19.55 -2.41
N LEU A 41 -14.94 19.75 -1.41
CA LEU A 41 -15.55 18.69 -0.60
C LEU A 41 -16.30 17.66 -1.46
N ASP A 42 -16.94 18.10 -2.55
CA ASP A 42 -17.69 17.23 -3.47
C ASP A 42 -16.78 16.23 -4.22
N ASN A 43 -15.49 16.52 -4.29
CA ASN A 43 -14.51 15.64 -4.93
C ASN A 43 -13.98 14.57 -3.96
N ILE A 44 -14.32 14.63 -2.67
CA ILE A 44 -13.83 13.68 -1.68
C ILE A 44 -14.69 12.41 -1.73
N SER A 45 -14.04 11.31 -2.11
CA SER A 45 -14.70 10.01 -2.18
C SER A 45 -15.07 9.44 -0.81
N LYS A 46 -16.09 8.57 -0.79
CA LYS A 46 -16.49 7.82 0.42
C LYS A 46 -15.36 6.91 0.89
N GLU A 47 -15.32 6.63 2.20
CA GLU A 47 -14.33 5.74 2.81
C GLU A 47 -14.31 4.36 2.15
N SER A 48 -15.48 3.82 1.79
CA SER A 48 -15.61 2.52 1.13
C SER A 48 -14.90 2.47 -0.23
N ILE A 49 -14.91 3.57 -0.99
CA ILE A 49 -14.24 3.67 -2.28
C ILE A 49 -12.72 3.69 -2.08
N ILE A 50 -12.24 4.48 -1.11
CA ILE A 50 -10.82 4.54 -0.74
C ILE A 50 -10.33 3.15 -0.28
N SER A 51 -11.08 2.49 0.59
CA SER A 51 -10.79 1.13 1.05
C SER A 51 -10.75 0.11 -0.10
N ASN A 52 -11.69 0.21 -1.05
CA ASN A 52 -11.73 -0.64 -2.23
C ASN A 52 -10.50 -0.41 -3.13
N TRP A 53 -10.07 0.83 -3.32
CA TRP A 53 -8.85 1.15 -4.08
C TRP A 53 -7.59 0.59 -3.40
N ILE A 54 -7.42 0.78 -2.10
CA ILE A 54 -6.30 0.23 -1.32
C ILE A 54 -6.25 -1.30 -1.48
N THR A 55 -7.39 -1.96 -1.32
CA THR A 55 -7.51 -3.41 -1.43
C THR A 55 -7.18 -3.90 -2.84
N THR A 56 -7.74 -3.25 -3.86
CA THR A 56 -7.54 -3.61 -5.26
C THR A 56 -6.08 -3.43 -5.66
N PHE A 57 -5.47 -2.29 -5.31
CA PHE A 57 -4.06 -2.03 -5.55
C PHE A 57 -3.17 -3.07 -4.88
N SER A 58 -3.41 -3.34 -3.59
CA SER A 58 -2.63 -4.32 -2.82
C SER A 58 -2.67 -5.72 -3.43
N ARG A 59 -3.83 -6.15 -3.96
CA ARG A 59 -3.97 -7.44 -4.66
C ARG A 59 -3.16 -7.47 -5.95
N LYS A 60 -3.30 -6.45 -6.81
CA LYS A 60 -2.55 -6.33 -8.07
C LYS A 60 -1.04 -6.29 -7.82
N TRP A 61 -0.60 -5.56 -6.80
CA TRP A 61 0.79 -5.49 -6.39
C TRP A 61 1.34 -6.87 -5.99
N LYS A 62 0.62 -7.61 -5.14
CA LYS A 62 1.00 -8.98 -4.73
C LYS A 62 1.11 -9.92 -5.94
N GLN A 63 0.13 -9.90 -6.84
CA GLN A 63 0.15 -10.72 -8.06
C GLN A 63 1.37 -10.41 -8.94
N SER A 64 1.68 -9.13 -9.13
CA SER A 64 2.86 -8.70 -9.90
C SER A 64 4.17 -9.18 -9.26
N MET A 65 4.30 -9.09 -7.94
CA MET A 65 5.47 -9.62 -7.23
C MET A 65 5.59 -11.15 -7.36
N THR A 66 4.49 -11.88 -7.22
CA THR A 66 4.49 -13.33 -7.43
C THR A 66 4.97 -13.69 -8.84
N LEU A 67 4.49 -12.98 -9.86
CA LEU A 67 4.92 -13.21 -11.24
C LEU A 67 6.41 -12.90 -11.46
N ARG A 68 6.93 -11.83 -10.85
CA ARG A 68 8.37 -11.50 -10.91
C ARG A 68 9.21 -12.59 -10.25
N ASN A 69 8.83 -13.03 -9.06
CA ASN A 69 9.55 -14.08 -8.32
C ASN A 69 9.56 -15.42 -9.08
N MET A 70 8.45 -15.77 -9.76
CA MET A 70 8.39 -16.96 -10.61
C MET A 70 9.37 -16.87 -11.79
N LYS A 71 9.38 -15.72 -12.49
CA LYS A 71 10.33 -15.50 -13.60
C LYS A 71 11.79 -15.51 -13.11
N GLU A 72 12.08 -14.92 -11.96
CA GLU A 72 13.43 -14.92 -11.40
C GLU A 72 13.87 -16.33 -11.00
N ALA A 73 12.95 -17.19 -10.53
CA ALA A 73 13.24 -18.60 -10.21
C ALA A 73 13.43 -19.49 -11.45
N GLU A 74 12.80 -19.17 -12.58
CA GLU A 74 12.99 -19.90 -13.85
C GLU A 74 14.30 -19.53 -14.56
N ASN A 75 14.87 -18.35 -14.26
CA ASN A 75 16.11 -17.84 -14.87
C ASN A 75 17.34 -17.96 -13.95
N ALA A 76 17.22 -18.65 -12.81
CA ALA A 76 18.28 -18.88 -11.83
C ALA A 76 18.77 -20.33 -11.87
#